data_AF-A2BMT5-F1
#
_entry.id   AF-A2BMT5-F1
#
_cell.length_a   1.000
_cell.length_b   1.000
_cell.length_c   1.000
_cell.angle_alpha   90.00
_cell.angle_beta   90.00
_cell.angle_gamma   90.00
#
_symmetry.space_group_name_H-M   'P 1'
#
loop_
_entity.id
_entity.type
_entity.pdbx_description
1 polymer ?
#
loop_
_entity_poly.entity_id
_entity_poly.type
_entity_poly.pdbx_seq_one_letter_code
_entity_poly.pdbx_strand_id
1 'polypeptide(L)'
;MLRAEPLLNVIGAGGSIALILGASSLAELIGVEPGSLGLSELHRAAERARYVRLLAQLAGNQVISRIIYFGDDGVLARLLGEKVLDVYGSRGRMKCSSCGYRWWYIVDGPARCPQCGGEGIEDYVPSGAAPRQKLLAEAVYEATTADAVLVHGIGSEAIPLLLALIASKHTRVYLLEPGNEILESLGLERIGLTLTNALEAMAEAAARPRKDMAKS
;
A
#
# COMPACT_ATOMS: atom_id res chain seq x y z
N MET A 1 -10.58 20.41 -11.58
CA MET A 1 -11.24 20.58 -10.27
C MET A 1 -11.02 19.27 -9.52
N LEU A 2 -10.23 19.28 -8.44
CA LEU A 2 -9.92 18.07 -7.67
C LEU A 2 -11.18 17.62 -6.92
N ARG A 3 -11.56 16.34 -7.01
CA ARG A 3 -12.79 15.82 -6.40
C ARG A 3 -12.45 14.84 -5.28
N ALA A 4 -12.31 15.35 -4.06
CA ALA A 4 -12.21 14.49 -2.87
C ALA A 4 -13.58 13.94 -2.43
N GLU A 5 -14.68 14.53 -2.90
CA GLU A 5 -16.07 14.18 -2.52
C GLU A 5 -16.38 12.68 -2.55
N PRO A 6 -15.97 11.90 -3.57
CA PRO A 6 -16.25 10.48 -3.59
C PRO A 6 -15.63 9.73 -2.40
N LEU A 7 -14.41 10.09 -2.00
CA LEU A 7 -13.73 9.49 -0.84
C LEU A 7 -14.38 9.90 0.47
N LEU A 8 -14.75 11.17 0.59
CA LEU A 8 -15.45 11.68 1.77
C LEU A 8 -16.78 10.96 1.97
N ASN A 9 -17.50 10.64 0.90
CA ASN A 9 -18.75 9.89 0.96
C ASN A 9 -18.55 8.46 1.46
N VAL A 10 -17.52 7.75 0.97
CA VAL A 10 -17.19 6.40 1.43
C VAL A 10 -16.89 6.41 2.94
N ILE A 11 -16.03 7.33 3.38
CA ILE A 11 -15.63 7.42 4.80
C ILE A 11 -16.80 7.86 5.69
N GLY A 12 -17.61 8.82 5.24
CA GLY A 12 -18.80 9.29 5.95
C GLY A 12 -19.83 8.19 6.16
N ALA A 13 -19.97 7.29 5.18
CA ALA A 13 -20.80 6.10 5.30
C ALA A 13 -20.20 5.00 6.20
N GLY A 14 -18.99 5.20 6.73
CA GLY A 14 -18.26 4.18 7.51
C GLY A 14 -17.68 3.07 6.65
N GLY A 15 -17.55 3.29 5.33
CA GLY A 15 -16.93 2.35 4.41
C GLY A 15 -15.42 2.23 4.61
N SER A 16 -14.90 1.09 4.18
CA SER A 16 -13.50 0.70 4.20
C SER A 16 -12.82 0.98 2.86
N ILE A 17 -11.57 1.44 2.92
CA ILE A 17 -10.76 1.70 1.72
C ILE A 17 -9.58 0.74 1.68
N ALA A 18 -9.39 0.08 0.54
CA ALA A 18 -8.13 -0.61 0.24
C ALA A 18 -7.23 0.31 -0.61
N LEU A 19 -5.92 0.27 -0.36
CA LEU A 19 -4.92 0.95 -1.20
C LEU A 19 -4.19 -0.05 -2.07
N ILE A 20 -4.06 0.22 -3.37
CA ILE A 20 -3.12 -0.45 -4.27
C ILE A 20 -1.98 0.54 -4.54
N LEU A 21 -0.79 0.20 -4.04
CA LEU A 21 0.39 1.06 -4.10
C LEU A 21 1.50 0.35 -4.88
N GLY A 22 2.02 0.99 -5.92
CA GLY A 22 3.27 0.57 -6.58
C GLY A 22 4.50 1.27 -6.00
N ALA A 23 5.68 0.97 -6.54
CA ALA A 23 6.97 1.33 -5.96
C ALA A 23 7.20 2.86 -5.82
N SER A 24 6.66 3.68 -6.73
CA SER A 24 6.79 5.15 -6.62
C SER A 24 5.95 5.74 -5.48
N SER A 25 4.96 5.02 -4.97
CA SER A 25 4.11 5.50 -3.87
C SER A 25 4.91 5.80 -2.62
N LEU A 26 5.88 4.95 -2.30
CA LEU A 26 6.74 5.17 -1.14
C LEU A 26 7.57 6.45 -1.30
N ALA A 27 8.09 6.71 -2.50
CA ALA A 27 8.86 7.91 -2.80
C ALA A 27 8.03 9.19 -2.56
N GLU A 28 6.76 9.20 -2.98
CA GLU A 28 5.85 10.31 -2.66
C GLU A 28 5.61 10.44 -1.15
N LEU A 29 5.32 9.32 -0.45
CA LEU A 29 5.04 9.33 0.99
C LEU A 29 6.19 9.90 1.82
N ILE A 30 7.44 9.70 1.38
CA ILE A 30 8.63 10.20 2.06
C ILE A 30 9.13 11.54 1.51
N GLY A 31 8.62 11.99 0.36
CA GLY A 31 8.99 13.25 -0.28
C GLY A 31 10.37 13.23 -0.93
N VAL A 32 10.72 12.17 -1.64
CA VAL A 32 11.99 12.05 -2.39
C VAL A 32 11.75 11.54 -3.81
N GLU A 33 12.76 11.69 -4.67
CA GLU A 33 12.72 11.12 -6.02
C GLU A 33 12.83 9.58 -5.99
N PRO A 34 12.05 8.85 -6.81
CA PRO A 34 12.17 7.40 -6.91
C PRO A 34 13.61 6.94 -7.20
N GLY A 35 14.10 5.97 -6.44
CA GLY A 35 15.45 5.41 -6.60
C GLY A 35 16.60 6.29 -6.10
N SER A 36 16.33 7.46 -5.52
CA SER A 36 17.37 8.38 -5.03
C SER A 36 18.07 7.93 -3.73
N LEU A 37 17.48 6.98 -3.00
CA LEU A 37 17.98 6.50 -1.71
C LEU A 37 18.35 5.02 -1.76
N GLY A 38 19.44 4.65 -1.07
CA GLY A 38 19.72 3.25 -0.78
C GLY A 38 18.69 2.67 0.20
N LEU A 39 18.58 1.34 0.26
CA LEU A 39 17.53 0.67 1.03
C LEU A 39 17.55 1.04 2.53
N SER A 40 18.72 1.10 3.17
CA SER A 40 18.84 1.53 4.57
C SER A 40 18.52 3.02 4.80
N GLU A 41 18.72 3.87 3.80
CA GLU A 41 18.33 5.29 3.86
C GLU A 41 16.83 5.46 3.69
N LEU A 42 16.24 4.68 2.79
CA LEU A 42 14.81 4.63 2.53
C LEU A 42 14.02 4.24 3.78
N HIS A 43 14.42 3.16 4.48
CA HIS A 43 13.83 2.76 5.76
C HIS A 43 13.90 3.88 6.81
N ARG A 44 15.07 4.51 6.97
CA ARG A 44 15.25 5.63 7.93
C ARG A 44 14.45 6.88 7.56
N ALA A 45 14.30 7.18 6.27
CA ALA A 45 13.49 8.30 5.80
C ALA A 45 12.00 8.06 6.08
N ALA A 46 11.51 6.86 5.79
CA ALA A 46 10.13 6.46 6.01
C ALA A 46 9.73 6.48 7.49
N GLU A 47 10.60 6.06 8.40
CA GLU A 47 10.37 6.14 9.86
C GLU A 47 10.09 7.58 10.34
N ARG A 48 10.65 8.60 9.68
CA ARG A 48 10.45 10.01 10.04
C ARG A 48 9.35 10.69 9.22
N ALA A 49 8.96 10.10 8.10
CA ALA A 49 8.03 10.69 7.15
C ALA A 49 6.64 10.91 7.77
N ARG A 50 6.11 12.12 7.61
CA ARG A 50 4.78 12.50 8.11
C ARG A 50 3.70 11.61 7.50
N TYR A 51 3.73 11.38 6.19
CA TYR A 51 2.66 10.67 5.51
C TYR A 51 2.69 9.16 5.73
N VAL A 52 3.85 8.56 6.01
CA VAL A 52 3.92 7.16 6.47
C VAL A 52 3.25 7.01 7.84
N ARG A 53 3.47 7.96 8.76
CA ARG A 53 2.76 7.98 10.05
C ARG A 53 1.26 8.21 9.90
N LEU A 54 0.85 9.10 8.99
CA LEU A 54 -0.56 9.33 8.69
C LEU A 54 -1.23 8.08 8.11
N LEU A 55 -0.54 7.39 7.19
CA LEU A 55 -0.99 6.11 6.64
C LEU A 55 -1.15 5.05 7.75
N ALA A 56 -0.19 4.96 8.67
CA ALA A 56 -0.29 4.08 9.84
C ALA A 56 -1.51 4.40 10.72
N GLN A 57 -1.75 5.69 10.99
CA GLN A 57 -2.89 6.15 11.77
C GLN A 57 -4.23 5.78 11.10
N LEU A 58 -4.36 6.01 9.79
CA LEU A 58 -5.57 5.68 9.04
C LEU A 58 -5.83 4.17 9.00
N ALA A 59 -4.79 3.36 8.87
CA ALA A 59 -4.89 1.89 8.92
C ALA A 59 -5.22 1.39 10.35
N GLY A 60 -4.66 2.02 11.38
CA GLY A 60 -4.96 1.73 12.79
C GLY A 60 -6.41 2.06 13.16
N ASN A 61 -6.96 3.13 12.59
CA ASN A 61 -8.35 3.55 12.77
C ASN A 61 -9.34 2.85 11.81
N GLN A 62 -8.89 1.85 11.06
CA GLN A 62 -9.69 1.07 10.11
C GLN A 62 -10.33 1.87 8.96
N VAL A 63 -9.90 3.11 8.71
CA VAL A 63 -10.28 3.86 7.50
C VAL A 63 -9.69 3.16 6.27
N ILE A 64 -8.43 2.74 6.40
CA ILE A 64 -7.77 1.88 5.43
C ILE A 64 -7.80 0.45 5.97
N SER A 65 -8.54 -0.43 5.30
CA SER A 65 -8.65 -1.85 5.70
C SER A 65 -7.36 -2.59 5.37
N ARG A 66 -6.82 -2.37 4.17
CA ARG A 66 -5.63 -3.04 3.65
C ARG A 66 -4.81 -2.15 2.73
N ILE A 67 -3.49 -2.35 2.78
CA ILE A 67 -2.52 -1.78 1.85
C ILE A 67 -1.93 -2.93 1.03
N ILE A 68 -2.19 -2.95 -0.26
CA ILE A 68 -1.64 -3.92 -1.22
C ILE A 68 -0.44 -3.24 -1.88
N TYR A 69 0.75 -3.72 -1.57
CA TYR A 69 2.00 -3.10 -2.02
C TYR A 69 2.73 -3.96 -3.04
N PHE A 70 3.10 -3.33 -4.15
CA PHE A 70 3.83 -3.94 -5.27
C PHE A 70 5.31 -3.51 -5.31
N GLY A 71 5.77 -2.63 -4.41
CA GLY A 71 7.20 -2.43 -4.21
C GLY A 71 7.83 -3.61 -3.47
N ASP A 72 9.13 -3.82 -3.67
CA ASP A 72 9.89 -4.90 -3.03
C ASP A 72 10.81 -4.40 -1.90
N ASP A 73 10.82 -3.11 -1.55
CA ASP A 73 11.70 -2.53 -0.53
C ASP A 73 11.38 -2.94 0.93
N GLY A 74 10.18 -3.49 1.17
CA GLY A 74 9.76 -3.95 2.49
C GLY A 74 9.54 -2.87 3.55
N VAL A 75 9.64 -1.59 3.21
CA VAL A 75 9.55 -0.47 4.16
C VAL A 75 8.16 -0.42 4.78
N LEU A 76 7.12 -0.45 3.95
CA LEU A 76 5.75 -0.37 4.44
C LEU A 76 5.38 -1.60 5.29
N ALA A 77 5.73 -2.82 4.85
CA ALA A 77 5.46 -4.02 5.65
C ALA A 77 6.21 -4.06 6.98
N ARG A 78 7.43 -3.51 7.05
CA ARG A 78 8.16 -3.38 8.32
C ARG A 78 7.44 -2.42 9.26
N LEU A 79 7.04 -1.25 8.77
CA LEU A 79 6.50 -0.18 9.61
C LEU A 79 5.03 -0.38 9.99
N LEU A 80 4.25 -1.02 9.11
CA LEU A 80 2.79 -1.14 9.24
C LEU A 80 2.33 -2.59 9.51
N GLY A 81 3.25 -3.55 9.48
CA GLY A 81 3.00 -4.95 9.83
C GLY A 81 1.93 -5.60 8.95
N GLU A 82 0.97 -6.27 9.59
CA GLU A 82 -0.07 -7.08 8.93
C GLU A 82 -1.06 -6.25 8.09
N LYS A 83 -1.03 -4.92 8.20
CA LYS A 83 -1.84 -4.03 7.35
C LYS A 83 -1.37 -4.02 5.89
N VAL A 84 -0.13 -4.44 5.64
CA VAL A 84 0.48 -4.44 4.31
C VAL A 84 0.60 -5.86 3.76
N LEU A 85 0.06 -6.05 2.56
CA LEU A 85 0.28 -7.21 1.72
C LEU A 85 1.38 -6.88 0.70
N ASP A 86 2.62 -7.25 1.03
CA ASP A 86 3.76 -7.18 0.10
C ASP A 86 3.66 -8.33 -0.90
N VAL A 87 3.10 -8.07 -2.08
CA VAL A 87 2.74 -9.09 -3.07
C VAL A 87 3.96 -9.90 -3.56
N TYR A 88 5.12 -9.26 -3.62
CA TYR A 88 6.40 -9.89 -3.96
C TYR A 88 7.21 -10.35 -2.74
N GLY A 89 6.78 -10.03 -1.52
CA GLY A 89 7.60 -10.13 -0.31
C GLY A 89 8.47 -8.90 -0.11
N SER A 90 9.42 -8.97 0.83
CA SER A 90 10.11 -7.78 1.34
C SER A 90 11.61 -7.95 1.27
N ARG A 91 12.29 -7.15 0.44
CA ARG A 91 13.74 -7.04 0.45
C ARG A 91 14.16 -6.53 1.82
N GLY A 92 15.19 -7.16 2.37
CA GLY A 92 15.56 -6.91 3.76
C GLY A 92 14.93 -7.82 4.80
N ARG A 93 13.92 -8.62 4.42
CA ARG A 93 13.35 -9.65 5.27
C ARG A 93 13.97 -10.99 4.92
N MET A 94 14.40 -11.72 5.94
CA MET A 94 14.86 -13.11 5.83
C MET A 94 13.78 -14.06 6.30
N LYS A 95 13.85 -15.31 5.83
CA LYS A 95 13.14 -16.48 6.35
C LYS A 95 14.17 -17.57 6.63
N CYS A 96 14.10 -18.20 7.81
CA CYS A 96 14.98 -19.33 8.12
C CYS A 96 14.57 -20.55 7.31
N SER A 97 15.52 -21.18 6.64
CA SER A 97 15.29 -22.44 5.92
C SER A 97 15.00 -23.61 6.86
N SER A 98 15.52 -23.57 8.10
CA SER A 98 15.36 -24.63 9.09
C SER A 98 14.07 -24.54 9.90
N CYS A 99 13.76 -23.37 10.49
CA CYS A 99 12.62 -23.21 11.40
C CYS A 99 11.49 -22.30 10.88
N GLY A 100 11.67 -21.66 9.72
CA GLY A 100 10.67 -20.77 9.11
C GLY A 100 10.52 -19.39 9.76
N TYR A 101 11.26 -19.09 10.83
CA TYR A 101 11.27 -17.77 11.49
C TYR A 101 11.63 -16.65 10.50
N ARG A 102 11.00 -15.48 10.63
CA ARG A 102 11.24 -14.31 9.78
C ARG A 102 11.79 -13.13 10.57
N TRP A 103 12.77 -12.42 10.02
CA TRP A 103 13.40 -11.25 10.66
C TRP A 103 13.90 -10.24 9.62
N TRP A 104 14.21 -9.00 10.04
CA TRP A 104 14.64 -7.93 9.15
C TRP A 104 16.15 -7.66 9.29
N TYR A 105 16.97 -8.16 8.35
CA TYR A 105 18.43 -8.07 8.47
C TYR A 105 19.00 -6.66 8.20
N ILE A 106 18.26 -5.83 7.44
CA ILE A 106 18.74 -4.50 7.01
C ILE A 106 18.91 -3.52 8.16
N VAL A 107 18.20 -3.73 9.26
CA VAL A 107 18.31 -2.89 10.46
C VAL A 107 18.93 -3.65 11.62
N ASP A 108 18.67 -4.95 11.73
CA ASP A 108 18.98 -5.69 12.95
C ASP A 108 20.33 -6.46 12.88
N GLY A 109 20.86 -6.73 11.68
CA GLY A 109 21.87 -7.80 11.47
C GLY A 109 21.39 -9.15 12.02
N PRO A 110 22.19 -10.23 12.08
CA PRO A 110 23.13 -10.81 11.11
C PRO A 110 22.41 -11.74 10.08
N ALA A 111 23.19 -12.45 9.24
CA ALA A 111 22.71 -13.39 8.21
C ALA A 111 22.09 -14.71 8.75
N ARG A 112 22.26 -15.03 10.04
CA ARG A 112 21.75 -16.25 10.66
C ARG A 112 20.45 -16.00 11.43
N CYS A 113 19.63 -17.04 11.51
CA CYS A 113 18.36 -17.01 12.23
C CYS A 113 18.58 -16.76 13.72
N PRO A 114 17.96 -15.71 14.31
CA PRO A 114 18.10 -15.43 15.73
C PRO A 114 17.39 -16.46 16.63
N GLN A 115 16.48 -17.27 16.07
CA GLN A 115 15.74 -18.28 16.83
C GLN A 115 16.49 -19.62 16.94
N CYS A 116 17.14 -20.10 15.87
CA CYS A 116 17.76 -21.43 15.86
C CYS A 116 19.19 -21.47 15.31
N GLY A 117 19.76 -20.33 14.91
CA GLY A 117 21.10 -20.24 14.31
C GLY A 117 21.22 -20.74 12.87
N GLY A 118 20.12 -21.22 12.28
CA GLY A 118 20.07 -21.71 10.90
C GLY A 118 20.29 -20.63 9.85
N GLU A 119 20.47 -21.04 8.59
CA GLU A 119 20.67 -20.13 7.46
C GLU A 119 19.38 -19.34 7.16
N GLY A 120 19.53 -18.05 6.91
CA GLY A 120 18.46 -17.21 6.39
C GLY A 120 18.53 -17.14 4.88
N ILE A 121 17.37 -17.22 4.24
CA ILE A 121 17.18 -16.89 2.82
C ILE A 121 16.32 -15.64 2.72
N GLU A 122 16.53 -14.83 1.68
CA GLU A 122 15.71 -13.66 1.44
C GLU A 122 14.24 -14.05 1.22
N ASP A 123 13.32 -13.35 1.90
CA ASP A 123 11.88 -13.62 1.85
C ASP A 123 11.18 -12.65 0.87
N TYR A 124 11.74 -12.53 -0.34
CA TYR A 124 11.14 -11.77 -1.43
C TYR A 124 11.38 -12.44 -2.79
N VAL A 125 10.62 -11.99 -3.77
CA VAL A 125 10.75 -12.33 -5.18
C VAL A 125 11.11 -11.04 -5.90
N PRO A 126 12.20 -10.99 -6.70
CA PRO A 126 12.58 -9.77 -7.39
C PRO A 126 11.48 -9.21 -8.30
N SER A 127 11.42 -7.89 -8.42
CA SER A 127 10.55 -7.23 -9.39
C SER A 127 10.73 -7.82 -10.80
N GLY A 128 9.61 -8.07 -11.49
CA GLY A 128 9.57 -8.73 -12.80
C GLY A 128 9.42 -10.26 -12.76
N ALA A 129 9.66 -10.91 -11.62
CA ALA A 129 9.30 -12.32 -11.44
C ALA A 129 7.83 -12.48 -11.02
N ALA A 130 7.30 -13.71 -11.12
CA ALA A 130 5.91 -13.97 -10.79
C ALA A 130 5.64 -13.70 -9.29
N PRO A 131 4.56 -12.98 -8.94
CA PRO A 131 4.23 -12.69 -7.56
C PRO A 131 3.88 -13.97 -6.79
N ARG A 132 3.94 -13.89 -5.47
CA ARG A 132 3.56 -15.01 -4.61
C ARG A 132 2.07 -15.25 -4.76
N GLN A 133 1.69 -16.36 -5.39
CA GLN A 133 0.29 -16.66 -5.74
C GLN A 133 -0.68 -16.51 -4.57
N LYS A 134 -0.29 -16.95 -3.36
CA LYS A 134 -1.11 -16.78 -2.15
C LYS A 134 -1.37 -15.30 -1.83
N LEU A 135 -0.33 -14.47 -1.86
CA LEU A 135 -0.45 -13.04 -1.54
C LEU A 135 -1.19 -12.28 -2.64
N LEU A 136 -1.01 -12.66 -3.90
CA LEU A 136 -1.80 -12.10 -5.00
C LEU A 136 -3.29 -12.47 -4.88
N ALA A 137 -3.61 -13.71 -4.53
CA ALA A 137 -5.00 -14.12 -4.30
C ALA A 137 -5.65 -13.36 -3.14
N GLU A 138 -4.90 -13.14 -2.06
CA GLU A 138 -5.33 -12.31 -0.93
C GLU A 138 -5.51 -10.85 -1.34
N ALA A 139 -4.60 -10.29 -2.16
CA ALA A 139 -4.75 -8.94 -2.71
C ALA A 139 -6.02 -8.80 -3.58
N VAL A 140 -6.35 -9.81 -4.41
CA VAL A 140 -7.60 -9.84 -5.18
C VAL A 140 -8.81 -9.82 -4.26
N TYR A 141 -8.81 -10.65 -3.21
CA TYR A 141 -9.89 -10.69 -2.24
C TYR A 141 -10.09 -9.31 -1.59
N GLU A 142 -9.03 -8.75 -0.99
CA GLU A 142 -9.09 -7.47 -0.27
C GLU A 142 -9.53 -6.31 -1.17
N ALA A 143 -9.01 -6.25 -2.41
CA ALA A 143 -9.38 -5.20 -3.35
C ALA A 143 -10.84 -5.32 -3.84
N THR A 144 -11.38 -6.55 -3.95
CA THR A 144 -12.75 -6.76 -4.45
C THR A 144 -13.82 -6.68 -3.38
N THR A 145 -13.45 -6.78 -2.09
CA THR A 145 -14.39 -6.69 -0.96
C THR A 145 -14.41 -5.34 -0.26
N ALA A 146 -13.48 -4.42 -0.59
CA ALA A 146 -13.48 -3.07 -0.03
C ALA A 146 -14.62 -2.21 -0.61
N ASP A 147 -15.07 -1.20 0.15
CA ASP A 147 -16.11 -0.26 -0.31
C ASP A 147 -15.58 0.71 -1.38
N ALA A 148 -14.27 0.98 -1.36
CA ALA A 148 -13.55 1.62 -2.44
C ALA A 148 -12.07 1.21 -2.46
N VAL A 149 -11.45 1.37 -3.63
CA VAL A 149 -10.02 1.14 -3.85
C VAL A 149 -9.37 2.42 -4.35
N LEU A 150 -8.27 2.82 -3.75
CA LEU A 150 -7.40 3.87 -4.27
C LEU A 150 -6.16 3.25 -4.91
N VAL A 151 -5.79 3.73 -6.10
CA VAL A 151 -4.64 3.22 -6.84
C VAL A 151 -3.62 4.33 -7.07
N HIS A 152 -2.36 4.04 -6.74
CA HIS A 152 -1.25 4.99 -6.89
C HIS A 152 0.06 4.26 -7.20
N GLY A 153 0.92 4.88 -8.00
CA GLY A 153 2.30 4.49 -8.22
C GLY A 153 2.51 3.19 -8.97
N ILE A 154 1.49 2.71 -9.68
CA ILE A 154 1.54 1.40 -10.37
C ILE A 154 2.21 1.47 -11.74
N GLY A 155 2.49 2.67 -12.26
CA GLY A 155 3.18 2.89 -13.53
C GLY A 155 2.54 2.10 -14.69
N SER A 156 3.37 1.34 -15.40
CA SER A 156 2.95 0.43 -16.48
C SER A 156 3.03 -1.05 -16.09
N GLU A 157 3.11 -1.36 -14.80
CA GLU A 157 3.21 -2.74 -14.33
C GLU A 157 1.91 -3.51 -14.56
N ALA A 158 1.99 -4.63 -15.29
CA ALA A 158 0.82 -5.38 -15.74
C ALA A 158 -0.04 -5.95 -14.59
N ILE A 159 0.59 -6.41 -13.50
CA ILE A 159 -0.10 -7.08 -12.40
C ILE A 159 -0.96 -6.11 -11.56
N PRO A 160 -0.43 -5.00 -11.03
CA PRO A 160 -1.27 -4.04 -10.32
C PRO A 160 -2.35 -3.41 -11.22
N LEU A 161 -2.06 -3.22 -12.51
CA LEU A 161 -3.04 -2.79 -13.51
C LEU A 161 -4.21 -3.78 -13.61
N LEU A 162 -3.91 -5.07 -13.79
CA LEU A 162 -4.91 -6.12 -13.86
C LEU A 162 -5.71 -6.23 -12.57
N LEU A 163 -5.07 -6.09 -11.41
CA LEU A 163 -5.76 -6.09 -10.12
C LEU A 163 -6.76 -4.93 -10.01
N ALA A 164 -6.37 -3.71 -10.40
CA ALA A 164 -7.26 -2.56 -10.40
C ALA A 164 -8.48 -2.77 -11.33
N LEU A 165 -8.28 -3.40 -12.50
CA LEU A 165 -9.36 -3.74 -13.43
C LEU A 165 -10.27 -4.87 -12.94
N ILE A 166 -9.75 -5.81 -12.17
CA ILE A 166 -10.56 -6.83 -11.52
C ILE A 166 -11.40 -6.18 -10.42
N ALA A 167 -10.78 -5.36 -9.57
CA ALA A 167 -11.47 -4.64 -8.49
C ALA A 167 -12.60 -3.76 -9.01
N SER A 168 -12.42 -3.09 -10.15
CA SER A 168 -13.44 -2.19 -10.72
C SER A 168 -14.73 -2.88 -11.18
N LYS A 169 -14.72 -4.21 -11.30
CA LYS A 169 -15.94 -5.00 -11.56
C LYS A 169 -16.79 -5.22 -10.31
N HIS A 170 -16.24 -4.97 -9.13
CA HIS A 170 -16.87 -5.29 -7.84
C HIS A 170 -17.02 -4.07 -6.94
N THR A 171 -16.10 -3.10 -7.05
CA THR A 171 -16.08 -1.90 -6.21
C THR A 171 -15.64 -0.68 -7.00
N ARG A 172 -15.76 0.51 -6.39
CA ARG A 172 -15.29 1.75 -7.01
C ARG A 172 -13.78 1.85 -6.88
N VAL A 173 -13.12 2.08 -8.01
CA VAL A 173 -11.67 2.21 -8.09
C VAL A 173 -11.33 3.62 -8.54
N TYR A 174 -10.54 4.31 -7.72
CA TYR A 174 -10.12 5.69 -7.95
C TYR A 174 -8.62 5.77 -8.22
N LEU A 175 -8.27 6.39 -9.34
CA LEU A 175 -6.88 6.71 -9.68
C LEU A 175 -6.47 8.03 -9.05
N LEU A 176 -5.39 7.97 -8.28
CA LEU A 176 -4.78 9.15 -7.66
C LEU A 176 -3.89 9.89 -8.66
N GLU A 177 -3.02 9.16 -9.38
CA GLU A 177 -2.02 9.76 -10.24
C GLU A 177 -2.60 10.41 -11.51
N PRO A 178 -2.04 11.54 -11.95
CA PRO A 178 -2.32 12.07 -13.28
C PRO A 178 -1.65 11.22 -14.38
N GLY A 179 -2.36 10.98 -15.48
CA GLY A 179 -1.72 10.61 -16.76
C GLY A 179 -1.52 9.12 -17.05
N ASN A 180 -2.28 8.22 -16.41
CA ASN A 180 -2.36 6.84 -16.90
C ASN A 180 -3.51 6.70 -17.90
N GLU A 181 -3.27 7.15 -19.14
CA GLU A 181 -4.25 7.13 -20.24
C GLU A 181 -4.83 5.72 -20.47
N ILE A 182 -4.02 4.68 -20.24
CA ILE A 182 -4.45 3.29 -20.36
C ILE A 182 -5.58 3.02 -19.37
N LEU A 183 -5.40 3.35 -18.09
CA LEU A 183 -6.42 3.11 -17.08
C LEU A 183 -7.67 3.98 -17.25
N GLU A 184 -7.49 5.22 -17.70
CA GLU A 184 -8.62 6.09 -18.06
C GLU A 184 -9.41 5.50 -19.23
N SER A 185 -8.73 4.98 -20.27
CA SER A 185 -9.37 4.31 -21.41
C SER A 185 -10.13 3.03 -21.03
N LEU A 186 -9.74 2.42 -19.90
CA LEU A 186 -10.39 1.24 -19.34
C LEU A 186 -11.53 1.60 -18.37
N GLY A 187 -11.87 2.89 -18.25
CA GLY A 187 -13.04 3.39 -17.52
C GLY A 187 -12.84 3.54 -16.02
N LEU A 188 -11.59 3.52 -15.52
CA LEU A 188 -11.33 3.80 -14.11
C LEU A 188 -11.52 5.29 -13.80
N GLU A 189 -12.15 5.59 -12.66
CA GLU A 189 -12.48 6.96 -12.29
C GLU A 189 -11.23 7.69 -11.76
N ARG A 190 -10.92 8.85 -12.33
CA ARG A 190 -9.82 9.68 -11.86
C ARG A 190 -10.33 10.77 -10.92
N ILE A 191 -9.72 10.85 -9.74
CA ILE A 191 -9.99 11.92 -8.77
C ILE A 191 -8.93 13.03 -8.82
N GLY A 192 -7.73 12.71 -9.36
CA GLY A 192 -6.65 13.66 -9.62
C GLY A 192 -5.92 14.16 -8.37
N LEU A 193 -6.09 13.51 -7.22
CA LEU A 193 -5.38 13.83 -5.99
C LEU A 193 -4.04 13.10 -5.95
N THR A 194 -2.98 13.74 -5.47
CA THR A 194 -1.77 13.03 -5.05
C THR A 194 -2.10 12.06 -3.90
N LEU A 195 -1.26 11.05 -3.67
CA LEU A 195 -1.44 10.11 -2.55
C LEU A 195 -1.48 10.86 -1.22
N THR A 196 -0.57 11.82 -1.04
CA THR A 196 -0.47 12.68 0.13
C THR A 196 -1.74 13.50 0.38
N ASN A 197 -2.29 14.14 -0.65
CA ASN A 197 -3.54 14.90 -0.55
C ASN A 197 -4.75 14.00 -0.24
N ALA A 198 -4.79 12.79 -0.83
CA ALA A 198 -5.83 11.82 -0.52
C ALA A 198 -5.76 11.39 0.96
N LEU A 199 -4.59 11.10 1.50
CA LEU A 199 -4.42 10.75 2.91
C LEU A 199 -4.88 11.88 3.85
N GLU A 200 -4.57 13.14 3.53
CA GLU A 200 -5.03 14.29 4.32
C GLU A 200 -6.56 14.42 4.29
N ALA A 201 -7.17 14.31 3.10
CA ALA A 201 -8.63 14.36 2.97
C ALA A 201 -9.32 13.25 3.77
N MET A 202 -8.77 12.03 3.75
CA MET A 202 -9.28 10.91 4.53
C MET A 202 -9.17 11.15 6.04
N ALA A 203 -8.04 11.72 6.49
CA ALA A 203 -7.83 12.03 7.90
C ALA A 203 -8.77 13.14 8.40
N GLU A 204 -8.99 14.17 7.59
CA GLU A 204 -9.96 15.23 7.90
C GLU A 204 -11.37 14.65 7.99
N ALA A 205 -11.77 13.81 7.03
CA ALA A 205 -13.07 13.15 7.03
C ALA A 205 -13.29 12.29 8.28
N ALA A 206 -12.30 11.49 8.65
CA ALA A 206 -12.35 10.61 9.81
C ALA A 206 -12.40 11.35 11.15
N ALA A 207 -11.90 12.60 11.20
CA ALA A 207 -11.95 13.44 12.39
C ALA A 207 -13.31 14.14 12.61
N ARG A 208 -14.18 14.20 11.60
CA ARG A 208 -15.49 14.85 11.72
C ARG A 208 -16.42 14.05 12.63
N PRO A 209 -17.10 14.69 13.60
CA PRO A 209 -18.02 13.99 14.49
C PRO A 209 -19.20 13.42 13.69
N ARG A 210 -19.50 12.11 13.86
CA ARG A 210 -20.59 11.39 13.16
C ARG A 210 -22.01 11.95 13.40
N LYS A 211 -22.16 12.95 14.28
CA LYS A 211 -23.47 13.49 14.70
C LYS A 211 -24.22 14.25 13.61
N ASP A 212 -23.54 14.69 12.55
CA ASP A 212 -24.18 15.46 11.47
C ASP A 212 -24.78 14.60 10.36
N MET A 213 -24.61 13.26 10.38
CA MET A 213 -25.09 12.36 9.32
C MET A 213 -26.39 11.62 9.64
N ALA A 214 -26.93 11.75 10.85
CA ALA A 214 -28.18 11.08 11.25
C ALA A 214 -29.46 11.90 10.93
N LYS A 215 -29.36 12.99 10.14
CA LYS A 215 -30.48 13.91 9.84
C LYS A 215 -30.78 14.07 8.34
N SER A 216 -30.27 13.21 7.47
CA SER A 216 -30.52 13.24 6.02
C SER A 216 -31.41 12.09 5.58
#